data_AF-A0AAD5EWM8-F1
#
_entry.id   AF-A0AAD5EWM8-F1
#
_cell.length_a   1.000
_cell.length_b   1.000
_cell.length_c   1.000
_cell.angle_alpha   90.00
_cell.angle_beta   90.00
_cell.angle_gamma   90.00
#
_symmetry.space_group_name_H-M   'P 1'
#
loop_
_entity.id
_entity.type
_entity.pdbx_description
1 polymer ?
#
loop_
_entity_poly.entity_id
_entity_poly.type
_entity_poly.pdbx_seq_one_letter_code
_entity_poly.pdbx_strand_id
1 'polypeptide(L)'
;MDCSPNYPKDQSPIPGLDASITAQPRHASHNSDCQHGATTVVLALRQERKRRTRMFSKRRTTLLKKVYDLHKDCDDVDVFFVVRDRRSNKIWQYSNGYTPPTPSEMSSIYPLPVILNNQGLKEGPAEHASRGVQLYPMPGTWQD
;
A
#
# COMPACT_ATOMS: atom_id res chain seq x y z
N MET A 1 -17.15 -20.57 29.91
CA MET A 1 -16.31 -21.34 28.97
C MET A 1 -15.00 -20.59 28.85
N ASP A 2 -14.03 -20.97 29.67
CA ASP A 2 -12.72 -20.35 29.77
C ASP A 2 -11.76 -20.94 28.73
N CYS A 3 -11.30 -20.10 27.80
CA CYS A 3 -10.28 -20.47 26.82
C CYS A 3 -8.93 -19.93 27.27
N SER A 4 -8.25 -20.65 28.16
CA SER A 4 -6.83 -20.41 28.44
C SER A 4 -5.95 -21.18 27.43
N PRO A 5 -4.95 -20.55 26.78
CA PRO A 5 -4.01 -21.24 25.92
C PRO A 5 -2.96 -22.01 26.74
N ASN A 6 -2.78 -23.28 26.40
CA ASN A 6 -1.78 -24.17 26.96
C ASN A 6 -0.43 -23.94 26.22
N TYR A 7 0.60 -23.48 26.92
CA TYR A 7 1.97 -23.37 26.38
C TYR A 7 2.79 -24.59 26.80
N PRO A 8 3.55 -25.24 25.89
CA PRO A 8 4.50 -26.27 26.28
C PRO A 8 5.70 -25.64 27.00
N LYS A 9 5.99 -26.16 28.20
CA LYS A 9 7.25 -25.99 28.92
C LYS A 9 8.30 -26.98 28.39
N ASP A 10 9.56 -26.60 28.62
CA ASP A 10 10.79 -27.40 28.52
C ASP A 10 11.58 -27.33 27.21
N GLN A 11 12.56 -26.41 27.23
CA GLN A 11 13.82 -26.56 26.51
C GLN A 11 14.96 -26.15 27.45
N SER A 12 15.62 -27.16 28.01
CA SER A 12 16.91 -27.02 28.69
C SER A 12 18.02 -27.36 27.67
N PRO A 13 19.06 -26.53 27.48
CA PRO A 13 20.22 -26.88 26.66
C PRO A 13 21.18 -27.80 27.42
N ILE A 14 21.65 -28.87 26.76
CA ILE A 14 22.76 -29.71 27.22
C ILE A 14 24.09 -29.07 26.76
N PRO A 15 25.06 -28.82 27.65
CA PRO A 15 26.38 -28.32 27.25
C PRO A 15 27.41 -29.47 27.11
N GLY A 16 28.29 -29.33 26.11
CA GLY A 16 29.63 -29.93 26.11
C GLY A 16 29.83 -31.15 25.21
N LEU A 17 30.54 -30.96 24.11
CA LEU A 17 31.48 -31.93 23.55
C LEU A 17 32.40 -31.23 22.52
N ASP A 18 33.60 -30.90 22.98
CA ASP A 18 34.78 -30.64 22.17
C ASP A 18 35.25 -31.95 21.51
N ALA A 19 35.58 -31.90 20.22
CA ALA A 19 36.68 -32.67 19.63
C ALA A 19 36.98 -32.21 18.20
N SER A 20 38.13 -31.58 18.03
CA SER A 20 38.84 -31.34 16.78
C SER A 20 39.10 -32.65 16.01
N ILE A 21 38.79 -32.69 14.71
CA ILE A 21 39.42 -33.61 13.76
C ILE A 21 39.71 -32.89 12.43
N THR A 22 41.00 -32.82 12.12
CA THR A 22 41.69 -32.43 10.89
C THR A 22 41.32 -33.31 9.69
N ALA A 23 41.14 -32.72 8.48
CA ALA A 23 41.81 -33.15 7.22
C ALA A 23 41.23 -32.54 5.93
N GLN A 24 42.08 -31.74 5.26
CA GLN A 24 42.39 -31.66 3.82
C GLN A 24 41.31 -31.35 2.75
N PRO A 25 41.64 -30.49 1.75
CA PRO A 25 40.72 -30.05 0.71
C PRO A 25 40.65 -31.05 -0.46
N ARG A 26 39.43 -31.46 -0.84
CA ARG A 26 39.19 -32.15 -2.10
C ARG A 26 38.78 -31.14 -3.16
N HIS A 27 39.60 -31.04 -4.20
CA HIS A 27 39.24 -30.42 -5.47
C HIS A 27 38.01 -31.13 -6.04
N ALA A 28 36.87 -30.45 -6.02
CA ALA A 28 35.71 -30.79 -6.84
C ALA A 28 35.69 -29.81 -8.02
N SER A 29 36.28 -30.24 -9.13
CA SER A 29 35.91 -29.75 -10.45
C SER A 29 34.52 -30.30 -10.76
N HIS A 30 33.51 -29.45 -10.88
CA HIS A 30 32.28 -29.78 -11.57
C HIS A 30 31.61 -28.51 -12.13
N ASN A 31 31.57 -28.46 -13.46
CA ASN A 31 30.71 -27.63 -14.30
C ASN A 31 29.30 -27.49 -13.74
N SER A 32 28.72 -26.27 -13.78
CA SER A 32 27.39 -25.93 -14.35
C SER A 32 26.78 -24.66 -13.72
N ASP A 33 27.41 -23.50 -13.91
CA ASP A 33 26.86 -22.20 -13.50
C ASP A 33 25.99 -21.56 -14.59
N CYS A 34 24.93 -22.25 -15.02
CA CYS A 34 23.98 -21.71 -15.99
C CYS A 34 22.53 -21.64 -15.47
N GLN A 35 22.22 -22.17 -14.29
CA GLN A 35 20.83 -22.28 -13.80
C GLN A 35 20.51 -21.50 -12.52
N HIS A 36 21.50 -20.86 -11.90
CA HIS A 36 21.32 -20.15 -10.62
C HIS A 36 20.59 -18.80 -10.73
N GLY A 37 20.53 -18.18 -11.92
CA GLY A 37 19.86 -16.89 -12.12
C GLY A 37 18.33 -16.96 -12.04
N ALA A 38 17.71 -17.94 -12.70
CA ALA A 38 16.24 -18.03 -12.80
C ALA A 38 15.57 -18.36 -11.46
N THR A 39 16.15 -19.30 -10.69
CA THR A 39 15.63 -19.70 -9.37
C THR A 39 15.70 -18.55 -8.37
N THR A 40 16.77 -17.75 -8.42
CA THR A 40 16.97 -16.57 -7.56
C THR A 40 15.91 -15.50 -7.86
N VAL A 41 15.61 -15.23 -9.14
CA VAL A 41 14.57 -14.26 -9.55
C VAL A 41 13.18 -14.71 -9.09
N VAL A 42 12.84 -16.01 -9.24
CA VAL A 42 11.52 -16.53 -8.81
C VAL A 42 11.35 -16.42 -7.28
N LEU A 43 12.40 -16.71 -6.51
CA LEU A 43 12.37 -16.56 -5.05
C LEU A 43 12.22 -15.10 -4.64
N ALA A 44 12.96 -14.18 -5.28
CA ALA A 44 12.83 -12.75 -5.04
C ALA A 44 11.41 -12.24 -5.33
N LEU A 45 10.80 -12.66 -6.45
CA LEU A 45 9.41 -12.32 -6.79
C LEU A 45 8.41 -12.86 -5.75
N ARG A 46 8.63 -14.06 -5.21
CA ARG A 46 7.79 -14.63 -4.14
C ARG A 46 7.94 -13.85 -2.84
N GLN A 47 9.16 -13.46 -2.47
CA GLN A 47 9.41 -12.66 -1.27
C GLN A 47 8.79 -11.27 -1.38
N GLU A 48 8.94 -10.60 -2.53
CA GLU A 48 8.34 -9.29 -2.77
C GLU A 48 6.81 -9.35 -2.71
N ARG A 49 6.19 -10.41 -3.26
CA ARG A 49 4.74 -10.64 -3.10
C ARG A 49 4.34 -10.77 -1.63
N LYS A 50 5.05 -11.58 -0.84
CA LYS A 50 4.78 -11.74 0.60
C LYS A 50 4.94 -10.41 1.35
N ARG A 51 5.99 -9.64 1.02
CA ARG A 51 6.23 -8.32 1.59
C ARG A 51 5.07 -7.37 1.28
N ARG A 52 4.62 -7.30 0.03
CA ARG A 52 3.47 -6.46 -0.36
C ARG A 52 2.20 -6.83 0.39
N THR A 53 1.89 -8.13 0.52
CA THR A 53 0.73 -8.58 1.31
C THR A 53 0.86 -8.17 2.78
N ARG A 54 2.03 -8.37 3.40
CA ARG A 54 2.26 -7.96 4.79
C ARG A 54 2.12 -6.45 4.98
N MET A 55 2.67 -5.67 4.06
CA MET A 55 2.57 -4.21 4.07
C MET A 55 1.13 -3.75 3.88
N PHE A 56 0.39 -4.35 2.96
CA PHE A 56 -1.02 -4.08 2.74
C PHE A 56 -1.83 -4.35 4.00
N SER A 57 -1.66 -5.51 4.64
CA SER A 57 -2.36 -5.85 5.88
C SER A 57 -2.08 -4.82 6.99
N LYS A 58 -0.81 -4.44 7.20
CA LYS A 58 -0.43 -3.43 8.19
C LYS A 58 -1.04 -2.06 7.89
N ARG A 59 -0.89 -1.58 6.65
CA ARG A 59 -1.40 -0.25 6.24
C ARG A 59 -2.92 -0.20 6.34
N ARG A 60 -3.61 -1.26 5.92
CA ARG A 60 -5.07 -1.38 6.04
C ARG A 60 -5.52 -1.26 7.49
N THR A 61 -4.87 -1.97 8.43
CA THR A 61 -5.25 -1.88 9.85
C THR A 61 -4.98 -0.50 10.44
N THR A 62 -3.83 0.12 10.09
CA THR A 62 -3.51 1.48 10.54
C THR A 62 -4.51 2.50 9.99
N LEU A 63 -4.84 2.40 8.71
CA LEU A 63 -5.75 3.35 8.07
C LEU A 63 -7.18 3.17 8.58
N LEU A 64 -7.65 1.93 8.78
CA LEU A 64 -8.94 1.67 9.41
C LEU A 64 -9.02 2.27 10.82
N LYS A 65 -7.94 2.18 11.61
CA LYS A 65 -7.87 2.84 12.91
C LYS A 65 -8.03 4.36 12.78
N LYS A 66 -7.37 4.98 11.81
CA LYS A 66 -7.49 6.43 11.56
C LYS A 66 -8.89 6.84 11.12
N VAL A 67 -9.55 6.02 10.30
CA VAL A 67 -10.94 6.24 9.88
C VAL A 67 -11.88 6.16 11.10
N TYR A 68 -11.65 5.19 11.98
CA TYR A 68 -12.39 5.08 13.24
C TYR A 68 -12.14 6.27 14.17
N ASP A 69 -10.87 6.65 14.36
CA ASP A 69 -10.49 7.80 15.18
C ASP A 69 -11.18 9.08 14.63
N LEU A 70 -11.22 9.28 13.32
CA LEU A 70 -11.91 10.41 12.68
C LEU A 70 -13.41 10.44 12.99
N HIS A 71 -14.10 9.31 12.85
CA HIS A 71 -15.53 9.23 13.19
C HIS A 71 -15.76 9.47 14.69
N LYS A 72 -14.88 8.98 15.55
CA LYS A 72 -15.02 9.13 16.99
C LYS A 72 -14.71 10.56 17.47
N ASP A 73 -13.72 11.21 16.88
CA ASP A 73 -13.21 12.51 17.32
C ASP A 73 -13.98 13.68 16.68
N CYS A 74 -14.83 13.42 15.68
CA CYS A 74 -15.64 14.41 14.99
C CYS A 74 -17.11 13.96 14.94
N ASP A 75 -17.94 14.52 15.82
CA ASP A 75 -19.33 14.10 16.02
C ASP A 75 -20.24 14.30 14.78
N ASP A 76 -19.95 15.31 13.95
CA ASP A 76 -20.77 15.70 12.79
C ASP A 76 -20.11 15.34 11.45
N VAL A 77 -19.51 14.14 11.35
CA VAL A 77 -18.86 13.69 10.10
C VAL A 77 -19.38 12.33 9.66
N ASP A 78 -19.87 12.28 8.43
CA ASP A 78 -20.20 11.04 7.73
C ASP A 78 -18.95 10.37 7.16
N VAL A 79 -18.71 9.12 7.54
CA VAL A 79 -17.49 8.40 7.17
C VAL A 79 -17.82 7.07 6.53
N PHE A 80 -17.41 6.91 5.27
CA PHE A 80 -17.46 5.65 4.54
C PHE A 80 -16.10 5.29 3.95
N PHE A 81 -15.65 4.07 4.20
CA PHE A 81 -14.36 3.59 3.76
C PHE A 81 -14.45 2.17 3.22
N VAL A 82 -13.96 1.97 1.99
CA VAL A 82 -13.94 0.66 1.32
C VAL A 82 -12.56 0.40 0.72
N VAL A 83 -12.05 -0.81 0.93
CA VAL A 83 -10.84 -1.31 0.26
C VAL A 83 -11.13 -2.67 -0.34
N ARG A 84 -10.77 -2.83 -1.60
CA ARG A 84 -10.77 -4.11 -2.31
C ARG A 84 -9.33 -4.57 -2.55
N ASP A 85 -9.01 -5.77 -2.09
CA ASP A 85 -7.83 -6.47 -2.60
C ASP A 85 -8.15 -7.04 -3.98
N ARG A 86 -7.52 -6.49 -5.02
CA ARG A 86 -7.72 -6.91 -6.42
C ARG A 86 -7.36 -8.38 -6.64
N ARG A 87 -6.43 -8.95 -5.86
CA ARG A 87 -5.96 -10.32 -6.06
C ARG A 87 -6.89 -11.35 -5.44
N SER A 88 -7.32 -11.11 -4.20
CA SER A 88 -8.22 -12.04 -3.49
C SER A 88 -9.70 -11.70 -3.67
N ASN A 89 -10.01 -10.57 -4.31
CA ASN A 89 -11.36 -9.98 -4.39
C ASN A 89 -12.04 -9.78 -3.03
N LYS A 90 -11.27 -9.81 -1.94
CA LYS A 90 -11.78 -9.53 -0.60
C LYS A 90 -12.01 -8.04 -0.46
N ILE A 91 -13.15 -7.71 0.13
CA ILE A 91 -13.56 -6.35 0.42
C ILE A 91 -13.59 -6.17 1.92
N TRP A 92 -13.02 -5.06 2.39
CA TRP A 92 -13.15 -4.58 3.75
C TRP A 92 -13.85 -3.24 3.72
N GLN A 93 -14.85 -3.10 4.57
CA GLN A 93 -15.70 -1.93 4.63
C GLN A 93 -15.83 -1.46 6.07
N TYR A 94 -15.85 -0.14 6.23
CA TYR A 94 -16.22 0.55 7.45
C TYR A 94 -17.20 1.67 7.10
N SER A 95 -18.23 1.81 7.91
CA SER A 95 -19.21 2.89 7.82
C SER A 95 -19.75 3.17 9.22
N ASN A 96 -20.05 4.43 9.50
CA ASN A 96 -20.78 4.87 10.68
C ASN A 96 -22.31 4.83 10.51
N GLY A 97 -22.82 4.06 9.54
CA GLY A 97 -24.23 4.07 9.14
C GLY A 97 -24.49 4.93 7.90
N TYR A 98 -23.53 5.79 7.53
CA TYR A 98 -23.57 6.52 6.28
C TYR A 98 -23.45 5.59 5.07
N THR A 99 -24.34 5.77 4.10
CA THR A 99 -24.27 5.14 2.79
C THR A 99 -23.92 6.20 1.76
N PRO A 100 -22.81 6.05 1.02
CA PRO A 100 -22.39 7.06 0.07
C PRO A 100 -23.42 7.18 -1.04
N PRO A 101 -23.76 8.42 -1.46
CA PRO A 101 -24.65 8.64 -2.59
C PRO A 101 -24.06 8.04 -3.86
N THR A 102 -24.94 7.59 -4.75
CA THR A 102 -24.55 7.15 -6.08
C THR A 102 -23.89 8.31 -6.85
N PRO A 103 -23.08 8.02 -7.90
CA PRO A 103 -22.51 9.08 -8.72
C PRO A 103 -23.55 10.06 -9.30
N SER A 104 -24.76 9.57 -9.58
CA SER A 104 -25.89 10.40 -10.02
C SER A 104 -26.34 11.37 -8.93
N GLU A 105 -26.45 10.91 -7.68
CA GLU A 105 -26.87 11.72 -6.53
C GLU A 105 -25.76 12.66 -6.05
N MET A 106 -24.49 12.28 -6.19
CA MET A 106 -23.37 13.16 -5.87
C MET A 106 -23.42 14.48 -6.64
N SER A 107 -23.87 14.43 -7.90
CA SER A 107 -23.94 15.59 -8.79
C SER A 107 -24.98 16.63 -8.33
N SER A 108 -26.00 16.21 -7.59
CA SER A 108 -27.02 17.10 -7.02
C SER A 108 -26.67 17.60 -5.63
N ILE A 109 -25.98 16.79 -4.82
CA ILE A 109 -25.60 17.12 -3.43
C ILE A 109 -24.38 18.06 -3.39
N TYR A 110 -23.41 17.84 -4.27
CA TYR A 110 -22.18 18.64 -4.35
C TYR A 110 -22.07 19.26 -5.73
N PRO A 111 -22.75 20.39 -5.99
CA PRO A 111 -22.61 21.06 -7.27
C PRO A 111 -21.14 21.44 -7.46
N LEU A 112 -20.54 20.94 -8.55
CA LEU A 112 -19.21 21.35 -8.95
C LEU A 112 -19.22 22.88 -9.06
N PRO A 113 -18.22 23.60 -8.52
CA PRO A 113 -18.14 25.03 -8.73
C PRO A 113 -18.13 25.27 -10.23
N VAL A 114 -19.16 25.95 -10.74
CA VAL A 114 -19.21 26.38 -12.13
C VAL A 114 -18.06 27.36 -12.29
N ILE A 115 -16.95 26.90 -12.84
CA ILE A 115 -15.89 27.77 -13.32
C ILE A 115 -16.53 28.50 -14.49
N LEU A 116 -17.04 29.70 -14.23
CA LEU A 116 -17.46 30.64 -15.25
C LEU A 116 -16.19 30.98 -16.03
N ASN A 117 -15.89 30.19 -17.06
CA ASN A 117 -14.89 30.57 -18.05
C ASN A 117 -15.31 31.95 -18.54
N ASN A 118 -14.40 32.92 -18.41
CA ASN A 118 -14.59 34.34 -18.69
C ASN A 118 -14.97 34.63 -20.16
N GLN A 119 -16.13 34.17 -20.61
CA GLN A 119 -16.78 34.66 -21.83
C GLN A 119 -17.43 35.99 -21.48
N GLY A 120 -16.62 37.04 -21.33
CA GLY A 120 -17.15 38.37 -21.01
C GLY A 120 -16.14 39.45 -20.61
N LEU A 121 -14.84 39.16 -20.55
CA LEU A 121 -13.81 40.20 -20.35
C LEU A 121 -13.09 40.47 -21.67
N LYS A 122 -13.72 41.38 -22.41
CA LYS A 122 -13.21 42.27 -23.48
C LYS A 122 -11.76 42.01 -23.93
N GLU A 123 -11.61 41.71 -25.23
CA GLU A 123 -10.39 41.98 -25.97
C GLU A 123 -10.10 43.50 -25.90
N GLY A 124 -9.31 43.90 -24.91
CA GLY A 124 -8.60 45.18 -24.89
C GLY A 124 -7.18 44.95 -25.41
N PRO A 125 -6.59 45.91 -26.14
CA PRO A 125 -5.30 45.72 -26.77
C PRO A 125 -4.21 45.53 -25.71
N ALA A 126 -3.38 44.54 -25.99
CA ALA A 126 -2.28 44.05 -25.17
C ALA A 126 -1.25 45.16 -24.88
N GLU A 127 -1.06 45.51 -23.62
CA GLU A 127 0.21 46.07 -23.13
C GLU A 127 0.49 45.63 -21.68
N HIS A 128 1.66 45.00 -21.52
CA HIS A 128 2.49 44.91 -20.31
C HIS A 128 1.85 44.49 -18.96
N ALA A 129 2.15 43.27 -18.51
CA ALA A 129 3.15 43.05 -17.45
C ALA A 129 3.07 41.63 -16.86
N SER A 130 4.21 40.95 -16.94
CA SER A 130 4.71 39.89 -16.07
C SER A 130 3.86 39.44 -14.88
N ARG A 131 3.43 38.17 -14.91
CA ARG A 131 3.60 37.20 -13.83
C ARG A 131 3.37 35.79 -14.38
N GLY A 132 4.46 35.16 -14.78
CA GLY A 132 4.46 33.76 -15.21
C GLY A 132 3.95 32.87 -14.08
N VAL A 133 2.82 32.21 -14.29
CA VAL A 133 2.44 31.04 -13.51
C VAL A 133 3.29 29.89 -14.05
N GLN A 134 4.36 29.58 -13.35
CA GLN A 134 5.21 28.44 -13.66
C GLN A 134 4.44 27.16 -13.35
N LEU A 135 3.81 26.59 -14.38
CA LEU A 135 3.26 25.24 -14.33
C LEU A 135 4.44 24.27 -14.21
N TYR A 136 4.58 23.64 -13.05
CA TYR A 136 5.52 22.54 -12.89
C TYR A 136 5.10 21.38 -13.80
N PRO A 137 5.97 20.88 -14.68
CA PRO A 137 5.69 19.64 -15.39
C PRO A 137 5.64 18.49 -14.38
N MET A 138 4.51 17.79 -14.32
CA MET A 138 4.38 16.55 -13.55
C MET A 138 5.23 15.46 -14.24
N PRO A 139 6.23 14.87 -13.58
CA PRO A 139 6.98 13.77 -14.16
C PRO A 139 6.16 12.48 -14.09
N GLY A 140 5.90 11.87 -15.25
CA GLY A 140 5.50 10.46 -15.32
C GLY A 140 4.45 10.07 -16.35
N THR A 141 4.57 10.50 -17.61
CA THR A 141 4.00 9.70 -18.70
C THR A 141 4.98 8.58 -19.03
N TRP A 142 4.68 7.37 -18.59
CA TRP A 142 5.33 6.18 -19.11
C TRP A 142 4.77 5.93 -20.51
N GLN A 143 5.64 5.94 -21.52
CA GLN A 143 5.36 5.39 -22.84
C GLN A 143 5.57 3.87 -22.79
N ASP A 144 4.71 3.16 -23.52
CA ASP A 144 4.68 1.69 -23.66
C ASP A 144 5.98 1.09 -24.24
#